data_AF-A0A2A8PPG0-F1
#
_entry.id   AF-A0A2A8PPG0-F1
#
_cell.length_a   1.000
_cell.length_b   1.000
_cell.length_c   1.000
_cell.angle_alpha   90.00
_cell.angle_beta   90.00
_cell.angle_gamma   90.00
#
_symmetry.space_group_name_H-M   'P 1'
#
loop_
_entity.id
_entity.type
_entity.pdbx_description
1 polymer ?
#
loop_
_entity_poly.entity_id
_entity_poly.type
_entity_poly.pdbx_seq_one_letter_code
_entity_poly.pdbx_strand_id
1 'polypeptide(L)'
;MKHFCKSMVLAITLLLLASCQQKTMTFQEIFPVKHVTKLEITKGNGEKKIITDETKINNWLIEVKETKFIPKKNQEAEVGYLYAIKMYEGEKEVGSFTTSKIKDYYYEHDTDFEGEITNLLN
;
A
#
# COMPACT_ATOMS: atom_id res chain seq x y z
N MET A 1 47.40 -12.12 -1.73
CA MET A 1 46.18 -12.84 -2.19
C MET A 1 44.99 -12.80 -1.24
N LYS A 2 45.13 -13.10 0.07
CA LYS A 2 44.00 -13.11 1.03
C LYS A 2 43.24 -11.77 1.18
N HIS A 3 43.94 -10.63 1.09
CA HIS A 3 43.33 -9.29 1.17
C HIS A 3 42.53 -8.91 -0.08
N PHE A 4 42.95 -9.40 -1.26
CA PHE A 4 42.29 -9.14 -2.54
C PHE A 4 40.92 -9.85 -2.59
N CYS A 5 40.85 -11.09 -2.08
CA CYS A 5 39.60 -11.84 -1.94
C CYS A 5 38.63 -11.18 -0.95
N LYS A 6 39.11 -10.70 0.21
CA LYS A 6 38.27 -9.99 1.19
C LYS A 6 37.73 -8.66 0.66
N SER A 7 38.55 -7.90 -0.07
CA SER A 7 38.13 -6.62 -0.67
C SER A 7 37.11 -6.80 -1.79
N MET A 8 37.23 -7.89 -2.56
CA MET A 8 36.28 -8.23 -3.63
C MET A 8 34.92 -8.66 -3.07
N VAL A 9 34.91 -9.44 -1.97
CA VAL A 9 33.67 -9.80 -1.26
C VAL A 9 32.98 -8.57 -0.69
N LEU A 10 33.74 -7.63 -0.10
CA LEU A 10 33.20 -6.38 0.44
C LEU A 10 32.56 -5.49 -0.64
N ALA A 11 33.21 -5.37 -1.80
CA ALA A 11 32.68 -4.61 -2.93
C ALA A 11 31.39 -5.23 -3.52
N ILE A 12 31.31 -6.57 -3.58
CA ILE A 12 30.11 -7.30 -4.02
C ILE A 12 28.96 -7.13 -3.01
N THR A 13 29.24 -7.14 -1.70
CA THR A 13 28.21 -6.84 -0.69
C THR A 13 27.71 -5.40 -0.74
N LEU A 14 28.56 -4.43 -1.08
CA LEU A 14 28.15 -3.03 -1.23
C LEU A 14 27.29 -2.79 -2.49
N LEU A 15 27.53 -3.51 -3.58
CA LEU A 15 26.74 -3.42 -4.82
C LEU A 15 25.31 -4.00 -4.65
N LEU A 16 25.12 -4.96 -3.74
CA LEU A 16 23.80 -5.49 -3.39
C LEU A 16 22.95 -4.54 -2.53
N LEU A 17 23.56 -3.49 -1.95
CA LEU A 17 22.88 -2.47 -1.16
C LEU A 17 22.39 -1.27 -1.97
N ALA A 18 22.63 -1.25 -3.29
CA ALA A 18 21.96 -0.30 -4.19
C ALA A 18 20.46 -0.65 -4.19
N SER A 19 19.74 -0.05 -3.25
CA SER A 19 18.34 -0.34 -2.99
C SER A 19 17.52 -0.08 -4.25
N CYS A 20 16.74 -1.08 -4.65
CA CYS A 20 15.70 -0.91 -5.65
C CYS A 20 14.69 0.07 -5.06
N GLN A 21 14.76 1.35 -5.45
CA GLN A 21 13.74 2.32 -5.06
C GLN A 21 12.45 1.94 -5.79
N GLN A 22 11.38 1.70 -5.02
CA GLN A 22 10.09 1.35 -5.60
C GLN A 22 9.64 2.47 -6.55
N LYS A 23 9.07 2.09 -7.69
CA LYS A 23 8.51 3.04 -8.65
C LYS A 23 7.14 3.54 -8.17
N THR A 24 6.80 4.78 -8.48
CA THR A 24 5.41 5.25 -8.41
C THR A 24 4.49 4.35 -9.23
N MET A 25 3.39 3.92 -8.61
CA MET A 25 2.37 3.07 -9.21
C MET A 25 0.99 3.61 -8.88
N THR A 26 0.02 3.36 -9.74
CA THR A 26 -1.39 3.68 -9.46
C THR A 26 -2.04 2.61 -8.59
N PHE A 27 -3.18 2.92 -7.99
CA PHE A 27 -3.97 1.94 -7.22
C PHE A 27 -4.24 0.67 -8.03
N GLN A 28 -4.69 0.81 -9.28
CA GLN A 28 -5.01 -0.35 -10.14
C GLN A 28 -3.79 -1.17 -10.55
N GLU A 29 -2.60 -0.55 -10.65
CA GLU A 29 -1.35 -1.27 -10.90
C GLU A 29 -0.94 -2.13 -9.69
N ILE A 30 -1.17 -1.60 -8.48
CA ILE A 30 -0.87 -2.29 -7.22
C ILE A 30 -1.89 -3.39 -6.93
N PHE A 31 -3.17 -3.06 -7.12
CA PHE A 31 -4.32 -3.91 -6.87
C PHE A 31 -5.12 -4.08 -8.17
N PRO A 32 -4.73 -5.02 -9.05
CA PRO A 32 -5.44 -5.30 -10.30
C PRO A 32 -6.72 -6.11 -10.04
N VAL A 33 -7.51 -5.69 -9.06
CA VAL A 33 -8.77 -6.32 -8.65
C VAL A 33 -9.89 -5.79 -9.52
N LYS A 34 -10.61 -6.70 -10.17
CA LYS A 34 -11.75 -6.35 -11.04
C LYS A 34 -13.08 -6.31 -10.28
N HIS A 35 -13.12 -6.95 -9.13
CA HIS A 35 -14.35 -7.18 -8.38
C HIS A 35 -14.02 -7.26 -6.88
N VAL A 36 -14.74 -6.48 -6.08
CA VAL A 36 -14.64 -6.46 -4.62
C VAL A 36 -16.06 -6.39 -4.08
N THR A 37 -16.43 -7.37 -3.26
CA THR A 37 -17.78 -7.48 -2.68
C THR A 37 -17.82 -6.99 -1.24
N LYS A 38 -16.67 -6.87 -0.57
CA LYS A 38 -16.56 -6.47 0.83
C LYS A 38 -15.29 -5.68 1.08
N LEU A 39 -15.43 -4.58 1.81
CA LEU A 39 -14.33 -3.83 2.42
C LEU A 39 -14.41 -3.95 3.93
N GLU A 40 -13.29 -4.28 4.57
CA GLU A 40 -13.11 -4.11 6.00
C GLU A 40 -12.15 -2.94 6.23
N ILE A 41 -12.64 -1.89 6.87
CA ILE A 41 -11.88 -0.66 7.13
C ILE A 41 -11.69 -0.54 8.63
N THR A 42 -10.43 -0.48 9.07
CA THR A 42 -10.05 -0.20 10.46
C THR A 42 -9.43 1.18 10.53
N LYS A 43 -10.03 2.09 11.29
CA LYS A 43 -9.46 3.43 11.55
C LYS A 43 -8.23 3.31 12.46
N GLY A 44 -7.36 4.32 12.47
CA GLY A 44 -6.17 4.37 13.33
C GLY A 44 -6.47 4.26 14.83
N ASN A 45 -7.70 4.60 15.26
CA ASN A 45 -8.17 4.41 16.64
C ASN A 45 -8.70 2.99 16.94
N GLY A 46 -8.66 2.08 15.97
CA GLY A 46 -9.12 0.69 16.10
C GLY A 46 -10.60 0.46 15.76
N GLU A 47 -11.39 1.51 15.48
CA GLU A 47 -12.79 1.37 15.06
C GLU A 47 -12.87 0.63 13.72
N LYS A 48 -13.73 -0.39 13.64
CA LYS A 48 -13.92 -1.20 12.43
C LYS A 48 -15.26 -0.91 11.76
N LYS A 49 -15.25 -0.85 10.44
CA LYS A 49 -16.43 -0.74 9.58
C LYS A 49 -16.34 -1.77 8.47
N ILE A 50 -17.48 -2.40 8.19
CA ILE A 50 -17.63 -3.36 7.10
C ILE A 50 -18.58 -2.73 6.09
N ILE A 51 -18.18 -2.72 4.83
CA ILE A 51 -18.99 -2.24 3.70
C ILE A 51 -19.19 -3.41 2.76
N THR A 52 -20.45 -3.71 2.46
CA THR A 52 -20.87 -4.76 1.52
C THR A 52 -21.79 -4.21 0.42
N ASP A 53 -21.99 -2.89 0.37
CA ASP A 53 -22.70 -2.23 -0.73
C ASP A 53 -21.79 -2.20 -1.96
N GLU A 54 -22.04 -3.12 -2.90
CA GLU A 54 -21.25 -3.27 -4.12
C GLU A 54 -21.27 -2.01 -4.99
N THR A 55 -22.35 -1.23 -5.00
CA THR A 55 -22.41 0.02 -5.79
C THR A 55 -21.45 1.04 -5.20
N LYS A 56 -21.47 1.19 -3.87
CA LYS A 56 -20.56 2.09 -3.15
C LYS A 56 -19.09 1.69 -3.35
N ILE A 57 -18.81 0.38 -3.25
CA ILE A 57 -17.46 -0.16 -3.45
C ILE A 57 -16.98 0.05 -4.88
N ASN A 58 -17.81 -0.26 -5.88
CA ASN A 58 -17.45 -0.11 -7.28
C ASN A 58 -17.19 1.36 -7.66
N ASN A 59 -18.00 2.29 -7.14
CA ASN A 59 -17.77 3.72 -7.34
C ASN A 59 -16.43 4.15 -6.74
N TRP A 60 -16.15 3.76 -5.49
CA TRP A 60 -14.86 4.07 -4.86
C TRP A 60 -13.67 3.49 -5.65
N LEU A 61 -13.75 2.24 -6.11
CA LEU A 61 -12.70 1.63 -6.94
C LEU A 61 -12.47 2.41 -8.24
N ILE A 62 -13.52 2.95 -8.86
CA ILE A 62 -13.40 3.78 -10.07
C ILE A 62 -12.70 5.11 -9.76
N GLU A 63 -13.05 5.76 -8.65
CA GLU A 63 -12.45 7.04 -8.25
C GLU A 63 -10.96 6.89 -7.93
N VAL A 64 -10.58 5.86 -7.17
CA VAL A 64 -9.19 5.71 -6.71
C VAL A 64 -8.27 4.99 -7.70
N LYS A 65 -8.78 4.40 -8.79
CA LYS A 65 -7.98 3.52 -9.68
C LYS A 65 -6.69 4.17 -10.19
N GLU A 66 -6.71 5.48 -10.47
CA GLU A 66 -5.58 6.24 -11.01
C GLU A 66 -4.78 6.97 -9.92
N THR A 67 -5.16 6.88 -8.64
CA THR A 67 -4.42 7.48 -7.52
C THR A 67 -2.98 6.97 -7.52
N LYS A 68 -2.02 7.89 -7.53
CA LYS A 68 -0.60 7.57 -7.62
C LYS A 68 0.01 7.46 -6.23
N PHE A 69 0.53 6.29 -5.93
CA PHE A 69 1.29 6.04 -4.73
C PHE A 69 2.77 6.34 -4.98
N ILE A 70 3.25 7.45 -4.45
CA ILE A 70 4.65 7.89 -4.54
C ILE A 70 5.41 7.30 -3.33
N PRO A 71 6.38 6.39 -3.54
CA PRO A 71 7.15 5.83 -2.43
C PRO A 71 7.98 6.91 -1.74
N LYS A 72 7.99 6.91 -0.41
CA LYS A 72 8.83 7.82 0.37
C LYS A 72 10.30 7.60 0.01
N LYS A 73 11.07 8.68 -0.04
CA LYS A 73 12.53 8.58 -0.24
C LYS A 73 13.20 7.86 0.93
N ASN A 74 12.73 8.14 2.15
CA ASN A 74 13.13 7.43 3.36
C ASN A 74 12.14 6.29 3.62
N GLN A 75 12.62 5.05 3.68
CA GLN A 75 11.82 3.84 3.94
C GLN A 75 12.02 3.30 5.36
N GLU A 76 12.48 4.15 6.29
CA GLU A 76 12.49 3.85 7.71
C GLU A 76 11.07 3.51 8.21
N ALA A 77 11.01 2.65 9.21
CA ALA A 77 9.75 2.16 9.73
C ALA A 77 8.94 3.30 10.38
N GLU A 78 7.69 3.48 9.92
CA GLU A 78 6.73 4.39 10.52
C GLU A 78 5.73 3.65 11.40
N VAL A 79 5.25 4.35 12.43
CA VAL A 79 4.25 3.84 13.37
C VAL A 79 2.90 4.50 13.07
N GLY A 80 1.89 3.67 12.90
CA GLY A 80 0.50 4.10 12.71
C GLY A 80 0.05 4.23 11.25
N TYR A 81 -1.25 4.48 11.11
CA TYR A 81 -1.95 4.71 9.86
C TYR A 81 -3.29 5.38 10.16
N LEU A 82 -3.85 6.10 9.18
CA LEU A 82 -5.20 6.67 9.32
C LEU A 82 -6.26 5.59 9.10
N TYR A 83 -6.07 4.78 8.06
CA TYR A 83 -6.93 3.64 7.74
C TYR A 83 -6.10 2.41 7.37
N ALA A 84 -6.57 1.24 7.79
CA ALA A 84 -6.18 -0.07 7.26
C ALA A 84 -7.37 -0.68 6.53
N ILE A 85 -7.17 -1.08 5.29
CA ILE A 85 -8.22 -1.57 4.39
C ILE A 85 -7.88 -3.02 4.02
N LYS A 86 -8.90 -3.88 4.05
CA LYS A 86 -8.89 -5.19 3.42
C LYS A 86 -10.03 -5.28 2.41
N MET A 87 -9.71 -5.81 1.23
CA MET A 87 -10.63 -5.99 0.13
C MET A 87 -10.86 -7.48 -0.07
N TYR A 88 -12.12 -7.86 -0.29
CA TYR A 88 -12.52 -9.25 -0.49
C TYR A 88 -13.38 -9.43 -1.74
N GLU A 89 -13.22 -10.57 -2.37
CA GLU A 89 -14.14 -11.11 -3.37
C GLU A 89 -14.81 -12.35 -2.77
N GLY A 90 -16.09 -12.22 -2.40
CA GLY A 90 -16.75 -13.14 -1.47
C GLY A 90 -16.01 -13.17 -0.13
N GLU A 91 -15.52 -14.35 0.25
CA GLU A 91 -14.71 -14.55 1.46
C GLU A 91 -13.20 -14.54 1.22
N LYS A 92 -12.76 -14.42 -0.03
CA LYS A 92 -11.34 -14.42 -0.38
C LYS A 92 -10.76 -13.02 -0.25
N GLU A 93 -9.75 -12.83 0.60
CA GLU A 93 -8.97 -11.58 0.64
C GLU A 93 -8.23 -11.42 -0.70
N VAL A 94 -8.47 -10.30 -1.40
CA VAL A 94 -7.87 -9.97 -2.71
C VAL A 94 -6.87 -8.82 -2.63
N GLY A 95 -6.82 -8.11 -1.52
CA GLY A 95 -5.79 -7.09 -1.27
C GLY A 95 -5.95 -6.46 0.10
N SER A 96 -4.84 -5.95 0.63
CA SER A 96 -4.83 -5.18 1.88
C SER A 96 -3.71 -4.15 1.89
N PHE A 97 -3.95 -3.04 2.58
CA PHE A 97 -2.99 -1.95 2.76
C PHE A 97 -3.36 -1.06 3.94
N THR A 98 -2.42 -0.21 4.34
CA THR A 98 -2.69 0.96 5.17
C THR A 98 -2.44 2.24 4.37
N THR A 99 -2.99 3.37 4.81
CA THR A 99 -2.73 4.65 4.15
C THR A 99 -1.26 5.07 4.18
N SER A 100 -0.46 4.50 5.08
CA SER A 100 0.99 4.73 5.17
C SER A 100 1.84 3.69 4.43
N LYS A 101 1.32 2.47 4.24
CA LYS A 101 2.12 1.32 3.79
C LYS A 101 1.30 0.40 2.88
N ILE A 102 1.88 0.09 1.72
CA ILE A 102 1.37 -0.92 0.80
C ILE A 102 2.45 -1.97 0.61
N LYS A 103 2.11 -3.24 0.84
CA LYS A 103 3.08 -4.35 0.90
C LYS A 103 4.19 -3.99 1.90
N ASP A 104 5.44 -3.88 1.45
CA ASP A 104 6.60 -3.58 2.30
C ASP A 104 7.10 -2.14 2.21
N TYR A 105 6.44 -1.28 1.41
CA TYR A 105 6.90 0.07 1.14
C TYR A 105 6.01 1.14 1.78
N TYR A 106 6.64 2.18 2.29
CA TYR A 106 5.99 3.38 2.78
C TYR A 106 5.79 4.39 1.65
N TYR A 107 4.64 5.05 1.66
CA TYR A 107 4.22 5.98 0.63
C TYR A 107 3.93 7.35 1.23
N GLU A 108 4.11 8.40 0.43
CA GLU A 108 3.76 9.76 0.81
C GLU A 108 2.27 9.85 1.16
N HIS A 109 1.93 10.74 2.10
CA HIS A 109 0.53 10.98 2.46
C HIS A 109 -0.22 11.60 1.28
N ASP A 110 -1.44 11.10 1.05
CA ASP A 110 -2.34 11.60 0.02
C ASP A 110 -3.70 11.89 0.66
N THR A 111 -3.94 13.17 0.95
CA THR A 111 -5.17 13.61 1.63
C THR A 111 -6.42 13.41 0.78
N ASP A 112 -6.28 13.43 -0.55
CA ASP A 112 -7.41 13.23 -1.46
C ASP A 112 -7.84 11.76 -1.41
N PHE A 113 -6.87 10.84 -1.47
CA PHE A 113 -7.12 9.41 -1.29
C PHE A 113 -7.68 9.06 0.10
N GLU A 114 -7.15 9.67 1.16
CA GLU A 114 -7.68 9.55 2.52
C GLU A 114 -9.12 10.10 2.63
N GLY A 115 -9.43 11.16 1.89
CA GLY A 115 -10.78 11.71 1.73
C GLY A 115 -11.75 10.71 1.12
N GLU A 116 -11.34 10.01 0.05
CA GLU A 116 -12.17 8.99 -0.59
C GLU A 116 -12.47 7.81 0.33
N ILE A 117 -11.51 7.40 1.16
CA ILE A 117 -11.77 6.38 2.20
C ILE A 117 -12.73 6.93 3.26
N THR A 118 -12.64 8.21 3.62
CA THR A 118 -13.56 8.83 4.58
C THR A 118 -14.99 8.86 4.03
N ASN A 119 -15.18 9.14 2.73
CA ASN A 119 -16.48 9.12 2.05
C ASN A 119 -17.13 7.73 2.06
N LEU A 120 -16.34 6.65 2.08
CA LEU A 120 -16.85 5.30 2.26
C LEU A 120 -17.50 5.08 3.64
N LEU A 121 -17.10 5.82 4.66
CA LEU A 121 -17.53 5.61 6.06
C LEU A 121 -18.74 6.47 6.46
N ASN A 122 -19.05 7.50 5.68
CA ASN A 122 -20.23 8.36 5.83
C ASN A 122 -21.40 7.81 5.01
#